data_AF-J0KRV2-F1
#
_entry.id   AF-J0KRV2-F1
#
_cell.length_a   1.000
_cell.length_b   1.000
_cell.length_c   1.000
_cell.angle_alpha   90.00
_cell.angle_beta   90.00
_cell.angle_gamma   90.00
#
_symmetry.space_group_name_H-M   'P 1'
#
loop_
_entity.id
_entity.type
_entity.pdbx_description
1 polymer ?
#
loop_
_entity_poly.entity_id
_entity_poly.type
_entity_poly.pdbx_seq_one_letter_code
_entity_poly.pdbx_strand_id
1 'polypeptide(L)' 'MATLAQMTGSLHIHNFYIGKLKAKQEQLFESDPELAMLLDNVAAVLSEHAEVLAEEITDMECDD' A
#
# COMPACT_ATOMS: atom_id res chain seq x y z
N MET A 1 -8.23 -10.69 17.69
CA MET A 1 -8.33 -9.55 16.76
C MET A 1 -7.08 -8.71 16.89
N ALA A 2 -6.59 -8.14 15.78
CA ALA A 2 -5.61 -7.06 15.86
C ALA A 2 -6.25 -5.85 16.54
N THR A 3 -5.47 -5.03 17.23
CA THR A 3 -5.97 -3.77 17.78
C THR A 3 -6.02 -2.69 16.71
N LEU A 4 -6.88 -1.68 16.89
CA LEU A 4 -6.95 -0.51 16.01
C LEU A 4 -5.57 0.10 15.74
N ALA A 5 -4.77 0.30 16.81
CA ALA A 5 -3.41 0.81 16.70
C ALA A 5 -2.47 -0.08 15.85
N GLN A 6 -2.62 -1.40 15.91
CA GLN A 6 -1.86 -2.33 15.07
C GLN A 6 -2.27 -2.20 13.60
N MET A 7 -3.57 -2.04 13.32
CA MET A 7 -4.11 -1.89 11.97
C MET A 7 -3.71 -0.55 11.35
N THR A 8 -3.84 0.56 12.08
CA THR A 8 -3.36 1.88 11.65
C THR A 8 -1.85 1.87 11.39
N GLY A 9 -1.07 1.21 12.26
CA GLY A 9 0.36 1.03 12.05
C GLY A 9 0.69 0.22 10.79
N SER A 10 -0.06 -0.85 10.53
CA SER A 10 0.07 -1.65 9.31
C SER A 10 -0.27 -0.83 8.07
N LEU A 11 -1.37 -0.05 8.08
CA LEU A 11 -1.77 0.81 6.97
C LEU A 11 -0.69 1.87 6.65
N HIS A 12 -0.07 2.45 7.67
CA HIS A 12 1.05 3.38 7.48
C HIS A 12 2.23 2.73 6.73
N ILE A 13 2.56 1.49 7.08
CA ILE A 13 3.64 0.73 6.43
C ILE A 13 3.30 0.41 4.97
N HIS A 14 2.06 0.02 4.67
CA HIS A 14 1.62 -0.23 3.29
C HIS A 14 1.80 1.01 2.42
N ASN A 15 1.28 2.15 2.88
CA ASN A 15 1.41 3.43 2.18
C ASN A 15 2.88 3.83 1.95
N PHE A 16 3.76 3.60 2.93
CA PHE A 16 5.19 3.85 2.79
C PHE A 16 5.84 3.00 1.68
N TYR A 17 5.53 1.70 1.62
CA TYR A 17 6.08 0.82 0.58
C TYR A 17 5.50 1.12 -0.80
N ILE A 18 4.20 1.40 -0.91
CA ILE A 18 3.57 1.82 -2.17
C ILE A 18 4.28 3.07 -2.73
N GLY A 19 4.52 4.07 -1.88
CA GLY A 19 5.24 5.28 -2.28
C GLY A 19 6.65 4.99 -2.78
N LYS A 20 7.39 4.09 -2.12
CA LYS A 20 8.73 3.66 -2.56
C LYS A 20 8.70 2.92 -3.90
N LEU A 21 7.74 2.04 -4.11
CA LEU A 21 7.60 1.28 -5.36
C LEU A 21 7.33 2.22 -6.53
N LYS A 22 6.40 3.17 -6.37
CA LYS A 22 6.10 4.19 -7.39
C LYS A 22 7.32 5.06 -7.71
N ALA A 23 8.02 5.56 -6.69
CA ALA A 23 9.25 6.34 -6.91
C ALA A 23 10.36 5.54 -7.64
N LYS A 24 10.45 4.22 -7.39
CA LYS A 24 11.39 3.35 -8.11
C LYS A 24 10.94 3.04 -9.53
N GLN A 25 9.64 2.84 -9.74
CA GLN A 25 9.05 2.65 -11.05
C GLN A 25 9.32 3.86 -11.97
N GLU A 26 9.15 5.08 -11.48
CA GLU A 26 9.48 6.31 -12.22
C GLU A 26 10.97 6.40 -12.60
N GLN A 27 11.87 6.03 -11.69
CA GLN A 27 13.31 6.01 -11.95
C GLN A 27 13.73 4.99 -13.02
N LEU A 28 12.99 3.89 -13.12
CA LEU A 28 13.31 2.77 -14.00
C LEU A 28 12.61 2.86 -15.36
N PHE A 29 11.59 3.70 -15.51
CA PHE A 29 10.72 3.71 -16.68
C PHE A 29 11.47 3.79 -18.03
N GLU A 30 12.57 4.54 -18.11
CA GLU A 30 13.38 4.67 -19.33
C GLU A 30 14.50 3.62 -19.44
N SER A 31 14.96 3.05 -18.32
CA SER A 31 16.15 2.17 -18.28
C SER A 31 15.80 0.69 -18.23
N ASP A 32 14.70 0.34 -17.58
CA ASP A 32 14.18 -1.02 -17.45
C ASP A 32 12.63 -0.98 -17.37
N PRO A 33 11.95 -0.87 -18.52
CA PRO A 33 10.49 -0.76 -18.57
C PRO A 33 9.77 -2.00 -18.03
N GLU A 34 10.37 -3.19 -18.16
CA GLU A 34 9.79 -4.43 -17.67
C GLU A 34 9.78 -4.46 -16.14
N LEU A 35 10.90 -4.11 -15.51
CA LEU A 35 10.95 -3.96 -14.06
C LEU A 35 10.04 -2.84 -13.57
N ALA A 36 9.97 -1.71 -14.29
CA ALA A 36 9.05 -0.62 -13.95
C ALA A 36 7.57 -1.11 -13.95
N MET A 37 7.15 -1.88 -14.94
CA MET A 37 5.80 -2.46 -14.99
C MET A 37 5.55 -3.45 -13.84
N LEU A 38 6.53 -4.29 -13.49
CA LEU A 38 6.40 -5.21 -12.36
C LEU A 38 6.23 -4.46 -11.03
N LEU A 39 6.98 -3.37 -10.82
CA LEU A 39 6.86 -2.54 -9.62
C LEU A 39 5.48 -1.84 -9.55
N ASP A 40 4.94 -1.39 -10.68
CA ASP A 40 3.60 -0.82 -10.77
C ASP A 40 2.52 -1.84 -10.38
N ASN A 41 2.61 -3.06 -10.93
CA ASN A 41 1.68 -4.15 -10.60
C ASN A 41 1.70 -4.49 -9.10
N VAL A 42 2.89 -4.54 -8.48
CA VAL A 42 3.00 -4.80 -7.04
C VAL A 42 2.43 -3.63 -6.22
N ALA A 43 2.68 -2.38 -6.65
CA ALA A 43 2.09 -1.22 -6.00
C ALA A 43 0.55 -1.22 -6.07
N ALA A 44 -0.02 -1.69 -7.19
CA ALA A 44 -1.47 -1.83 -7.35
C ALA A 44 -2.06 -2.84 -6.36
N VAL A 45 -1.49 -4.05 -6.27
CA VAL A 45 -1.94 -5.08 -5.31
C VAL A 45 -1.83 -4.59 -3.86
N LEU A 46 -0.74 -3.93 -3.51
CA LEU A 46 -0.59 -3.36 -2.16
C LEU A 46 -1.58 -2.23 -1.89
N SER A 47 -1.98 -1.47 -2.91
CA SER A 47 -2.98 -0.41 -2.77
C SER A 47 -4.37 -0.99 -2.49
N GLU A 48 -4.76 -2.07 -3.18
CA GLU A 48 -6.00 -2.79 -2.88
C GLU A 48 -6.03 -3.31 -1.44
N HIS A 49 -4.93 -3.91 -0.97
CA HIS A 49 -4.83 -4.34 0.42
C HIS A 49 -4.90 -3.18 1.42
N ALA A 50 -4.32 -2.02 1.09
CA ALA A 50 -4.37 -0.84 1.92
C ALA A 50 -5.78 -0.24 1.99
N GLU A 51 -6.54 -0.28 0.88
CA GLU A 51 -7.94 0.16 0.82
C GLU A 51 -8.83 -0.71 1.70
N VAL A 52 -8.75 -2.04 1.55
CA VAL A 52 -9.51 -2.98 2.41
C VAL A 52 -9.17 -2.77 3.88
N LEU A 53 -7.89 -2.62 4.22
CA LEU A 53 -7.48 -2.36 5.60
C LEU A 53 -8.00 -1.02 6.14
N ALA A 54 -8.10 0.00 5.29
CA ALA A 54 -8.65 1.31 5.67
C ALA A 54 -10.17 1.24 5.92
N GLU A 55 -10.89 0.46 5.12
CA GLU A 55 -12.31 0.16 5.36
C GLU A 55 -12.50 -0.56 6.70
N GLU A 56 -11.74 -1.61 6.98
CA GLU A 56 -11.81 -2.34 8.25
C GLU A 56 -11.50 -1.44 9.47
N ILE A 57 -10.54 -0.52 9.35
CA ILE A 57 -10.24 0.47 10.39
C ILE A 57 -11.44 1.40 10.60
N THR A 58 -12.03 1.89 9.51
CA THR A 58 -13.18 2.81 9.57
C THR A 58 -14.39 2.13 10.23
N ASP A 59 -14.65 0.87 9.90
CA ASP A 59 -15.72 0.08 10.51
C ASP A 59 -15.51 -0.07 12.02
N MET A 60 -14.28 -0.38 12.45
CA MET A 60 -13.93 -0.47 13.87
C MET A 60 -14.00 0.86 14.62
N GLU A 61 -13.62 1.97 13.98
CA GLU A 61 -13.74 3.32 14.56
C GLU A 61 -15.18 3.81 14.69
N CYS A 62 -16.11 3.28 13.88
CA CYS A 62 -17.54 3.61 13.94
C CYS A 62 -18.33 2.77 14.95
N ASP A 63 -17.80 1.61 15.34
CA ASP A 63 -18.42 0.66 16.28
C ASP A 63 -18.01 0.89 17.76
N ASP A 64 -17.02 1.76 18.03
CA ASP A 64 -16.57 2.22 19.37
C ASP A 64 -17.23 3.55 19.80
#